data_AF-G4T609-F1
#
_entry.id   AF-G4T609-F1
#
_cell.length_a   1.000
_cell.length_b   1.000
_cell.length_c   1.000
_cell.angle_alpha   90.00
_cell.angle_beta   90.00
_cell.angle_gamma   90.00
#
_symmetry.space_group_name_H-M   'P 1'
#
loop_
_entity.id
_entity.type
_entity.pdbx_description
1 polymer ?
#
loop_
_entity_poly.entity_id
_entity_poly.type
_entity_poly.pdbx_seq_one_letter_code
_entity_poly.pdbx_strand_id
1 'polypeptide(L)'
;MSRSTGQDGHLSDSTPPKTPDSARSLPMTARYDQAAFQWDPADIAELRSITSCSDSDLDDYLSDVLDPLNFRTFAGSSRVFSASNETYLLPIDEEEIRRLDKQHILLRLGQPFDLQRALRSILADGENKTALDVGCGSGQWAIELASDNPKIQVIAIDEAAQTYNDVPTNVEFRRYNVNDGLAPFYNGYDVVHVRCIGSGIRSYRNLLIEATNCLRPGGLAIFIEGDFDLLDKDQVTILEPASDNNEAGSWMQRWMQAVRQAQVRRCNVADVDDSPETLDKGLWQFEEYHEQSCGTGSIFTPVSPWPTSSLKEESLHYKMFVLATKQLLIEDGVTPEQVEEWAPKAIAELDDDARYHTWFRWRIAWGRLKPLTSNSPASTSSITQENGQNHVKPNMVPKKQHMAAQAALREKVRHFKIPHCHVRNREQSLAYIKERTNCSFSTRGQF
;
A
#
# COMPACT_ATOMS: atom_id res chain seq x y z
N MET A 1 43.78 44.30 42.21
CA MET A 1 43.55 45.17 43.39
C MET A 1 42.66 46.31 42.92
N SER A 2 41.33 46.15 42.96
CA SER A 2 40.41 46.40 44.10
C SER A 2 39.91 47.85 44.18
N ARG A 3 38.68 48.03 43.66
CA ARG A 3 37.52 48.82 44.14
C ARG A 3 37.61 50.33 44.40
N SER A 4 36.56 51.02 43.91
CA SER A 4 35.64 51.93 44.64
C SER A 4 35.67 53.42 44.27
N THR A 5 34.62 53.88 43.59
CA THR A 5 33.91 55.19 43.69
C THR A 5 32.55 54.98 42.99
N GLY A 6 31.35 55.29 43.49
CA GLY A 6 30.86 56.36 44.38
C GLY A 6 29.79 57.15 43.60
N GLN A 7 28.51 56.98 43.95
CA GLN A 7 27.30 57.57 43.32
C GLN A 7 27.07 59.06 43.64
N ASP A 8 26.31 59.78 42.80
CA ASP A 8 25.09 60.59 43.13
C ASP A 8 24.65 61.43 41.90
N GLY A 9 23.47 61.20 41.28
CA GLY A 9 22.22 61.99 41.40
C GLY A 9 21.97 62.78 40.09
N HIS A 10 20.80 62.93 39.44
CA HIS A 10 19.37 62.85 39.77
C HIS A 10 18.52 62.71 38.46
N LEU A 11 17.49 61.86 38.51
CA LEU A 11 16.13 61.92 37.90
C LEU A 11 15.86 62.47 36.47
N SER A 12 15.41 61.58 35.57
CA SER A 12 14.09 61.72 34.90
C SER A 12 13.61 60.42 34.23
N ASP A 13 12.49 59.92 34.76
CA ASP A 13 11.37 59.19 34.14
C ASP A 13 11.45 57.73 33.62
N SER A 14 10.50 56.94 34.16
CA SER A 14 9.88 55.67 33.74
C SER A 14 10.62 54.31 33.87
N THR A 15 10.19 53.55 34.90
CA THR A 15 10.26 52.08 35.11
C THR A 15 9.27 51.28 34.23
N PRO A 16 9.22 49.91 34.24
CA PRO A 16 10.25 48.85 34.25
C PRO A 16 9.97 47.75 33.16
N PRO A 17 10.78 46.67 33.01
CA PRO A 17 10.63 45.68 31.93
C PRO A 17 9.64 44.56 32.31
N LYS A 18 8.84 44.05 31.35
CA LYS A 18 8.02 42.81 31.51
C LYS A 18 7.49 42.26 30.17
N THR A 19 7.70 40.94 29.99
CA THR A 19 6.94 39.92 29.21
C THR A 19 6.71 40.08 27.69
N PRO A 20 7.03 39.05 26.87
CA PRO A 20 6.42 38.88 25.56
C PRO A 20 5.12 38.09 25.71
N ASP A 21 3.99 38.75 25.57
CA ASP A 21 2.72 38.11 25.28
C ASP A 21 1.94 39.00 24.30
N SER A 22 1.88 38.56 23.05
CA SER A 22 0.77 38.89 22.17
C SER A 22 0.65 37.78 21.14
N ALA A 23 -0.28 36.86 21.43
CA ALA A 23 -0.93 35.98 20.49
C ALA A 23 -1.08 36.65 19.11
N ARG A 24 -0.38 36.15 18.10
CA ARG A 24 -0.77 36.37 16.72
C ARG A 24 -1.93 35.44 16.42
N SER A 25 -3.13 35.95 16.62
CA SER A 25 -4.37 35.37 16.12
C SER A 25 -4.22 35.04 14.63
N LEU A 26 -4.36 33.75 14.30
CA LEU A 26 -4.57 33.31 12.92
C LEU A 26 -5.84 34.00 12.39
N PRO A 27 -5.83 34.60 11.19
CA PRO A 27 -7.07 35.13 10.62
C PRO A 27 -8.02 33.95 10.32
N MET A 28 -9.09 33.86 11.12
CA MET A 28 -10.28 33.08 10.84
C MET A 28 -10.84 33.49 9.46
N THR A 29 -11.29 32.47 8.71
CA THR A 29 -11.96 32.53 7.39
C THR A 29 -11.05 32.65 6.17
N ALA A 30 -10.24 31.61 5.91
CA ALA A 30 -9.95 31.24 4.53
C ALA A 30 -11.25 30.70 3.91
N ARG A 31 -11.99 31.56 3.21
CA ARG A 31 -13.07 31.11 2.34
C ARG A 31 -12.45 30.21 1.27
N TYR A 32 -12.92 28.97 1.21
CA TYR A 32 -12.67 28.03 0.13
C TYR A 32 -12.87 28.75 -1.22
N ASP A 33 -11.80 28.95 -1.97
CA ASP A 33 -11.91 29.42 -3.34
C ASP A 33 -12.18 28.21 -4.25
N GLN A 34 -13.45 27.86 -4.41
CA GLN A 34 -13.91 26.89 -5.40
C GLN A 34 -13.51 27.27 -6.84
N ALA A 35 -13.10 28.51 -7.12
CA ALA A 35 -12.66 28.94 -8.46
C ALA A 35 -11.20 28.59 -8.78
N ALA A 36 -10.36 28.24 -7.79
CA ALA A 36 -9.04 27.65 -8.05
C ALA A 36 -9.12 26.22 -8.61
N PHE A 37 -10.33 25.63 -8.63
CA PHE A 37 -10.68 24.37 -9.27
C PHE A 37 -11.43 24.57 -10.61
N GLN A 38 -11.30 25.72 -11.28
CA GLN A 38 -11.75 25.84 -12.67
C GLN A 38 -10.83 25.02 -13.59
N TRP A 39 -11.21 23.77 -13.78
CA TRP A 39 -10.70 22.91 -14.84
C TRP A 39 -11.30 23.35 -16.17
N ASP A 40 -10.52 23.38 -17.25
CA ASP A 40 -11.04 23.67 -18.59
C ASP A 40 -12.04 22.56 -19.00
N PRO A 41 -13.32 22.89 -19.26
CA PRO A 41 -14.30 21.92 -19.74
C PRO A 41 -13.90 21.21 -21.04
N ALA A 42 -12.98 21.78 -21.83
CA ALA A 42 -12.46 21.15 -23.04
C ALA A 42 -11.48 19.99 -22.74
N ASP A 43 -10.67 20.08 -21.67
CA ASP A 43 -9.77 18.99 -21.24
C ASP A 43 -10.57 17.80 -20.69
N ILE A 44 -11.73 18.10 -20.09
CA ILE A 44 -12.70 17.09 -19.64
C ILE A 44 -13.46 16.49 -20.83
N ALA A 45 -13.70 17.21 -21.92
CA ALA A 45 -14.41 16.67 -23.09
C ALA A 45 -13.58 15.60 -23.82
N GLU A 46 -12.26 15.76 -23.89
CA GLU A 46 -11.37 14.76 -24.53
C GLU A 46 -11.30 13.47 -23.69
N LEU A 47 -11.21 13.57 -22.36
CA LEU A 47 -11.22 12.43 -21.43
C LEU A 47 -12.62 11.79 -21.26
N ARG A 48 -13.70 12.58 -21.24
CA ARG A 48 -15.08 12.06 -21.24
C ARG A 48 -15.42 11.37 -22.56
N SER A 49 -14.84 11.78 -23.69
CA SER A 49 -15.10 11.13 -24.98
C SER A 49 -14.47 9.73 -25.10
N ILE A 50 -13.48 9.41 -24.25
CA ILE A 50 -12.85 8.09 -24.17
C ILE A 50 -13.66 7.13 -23.27
N THR A 51 -14.44 7.65 -22.32
CA THR A 51 -15.15 6.85 -21.30
C THR A 51 -16.66 7.08 -21.22
N SER A 52 -17.29 7.74 -22.20
CA SER A 52 -18.75 7.91 -22.20
C SER A 52 -19.45 6.60 -22.59
N CYS A 53 -19.64 5.70 -21.63
CA CYS A 53 -20.92 5.02 -21.52
C CYS A 53 -21.75 5.82 -20.50
N SER A 54 -23.00 6.11 -20.88
CA SER A 54 -23.92 7.00 -20.18
C SER A 54 -24.16 6.60 -18.72
N ASP A 55 -24.33 7.61 -17.86
CA ASP A 55 -24.68 7.50 -16.43
C ASP A 55 -25.98 6.71 -16.13
N SER A 56 -26.74 6.26 -17.13
CA SER A 56 -27.87 5.34 -16.95
C SER A 56 -27.46 3.87 -16.98
N ASP A 57 -26.38 3.53 -17.69
CA ASP A 57 -25.94 2.14 -17.84
C ASP A 57 -25.06 1.68 -16.67
N LEU A 58 -24.54 2.62 -15.88
CA LEU A 58 -23.74 2.32 -14.68
C LEU A 58 -24.63 1.81 -13.54
N ASP A 59 -25.82 2.40 -13.32
CA ASP A 59 -26.76 1.95 -12.28
C ASP A 59 -27.34 0.56 -12.59
N ASP A 60 -27.70 0.29 -13.84
CA ASP A 60 -28.17 -1.03 -14.29
C ASP A 60 -27.03 -2.08 -14.30
N TYR A 61 -25.79 -1.68 -14.60
CA TYR A 61 -24.61 -2.55 -14.54
C TYR A 61 -24.19 -2.89 -13.10
N LEU A 62 -24.24 -1.89 -12.20
CA LEU A 62 -23.99 -2.06 -10.79
C LEU A 62 -25.08 -2.95 -10.17
N SER A 63 -26.35 -2.84 -10.58
CA SER A 63 -27.38 -3.77 -10.09
C SER A 63 -27.13 -5.20 -10.58
N ASP A 64 -26.86 -5.44 -11.86
CA ASP A 64 -26.78 -6.80 -12.41
C ASP A 64 -25.49 -7.56 -12.00
N VAL A 65 -24.39 -6.85 -11.70
CA VAL A 65 -23.12 -7.46 -11.24
C VAL A 65 -23.00 -7.47 -9.72
N LEU A 66 -23.58 -6.50 -9.00
CA LEU A 66 -23.41 -6.34 -7.55
C LEU A 66 -24.54 -6.93 -6.69
N ASP A 67 -25.70 -7.29 -7.24
CA ASP A 67 -26.80 -7.93 -6.48
C ASP A 67 -26.37 -9.21 -5.72
N PRO A 68 -25.48 -10.08 -6.27
CA PRO A 68 -24.99 -11.25 -5.55
C PRO A 68 -23.92 -10.95 -4.49
N LEU A 69 -23.41 -9.71 -4.42
CA LEU A 69 -22.16 -9.39 -3.72
C LEU A 69 -22.31 -8.85 -2.29
N ASN A 70 -23.54 -8.61 -1.81
CA ASN A 70 -23.82 -8.06 -0.48
C ASN A 70 -22.89 -6.86 -0.17
N PHE A 71 -23.25 -5.67 -0.65
CA PHE A 71 -22.51 -4.44 -0.40
C PHE A 71 -23.22 -3.56 0.64
N ARG A 72 -22.46 -2.62 1.22
CA ARG A 72 -22.98 -1.61 2.15
C ARG A 72 -22.49 -0.21 1.77
N THR A 73 -23.36 0.77 1.94
CA THR A 73 -23.05 2.20 1.86
C THR A 73 -23.38 2.84 3.21
N PHE A 74 -22.74 3.97 3.50
CA PHE A 74 -22.93 4.69 4.75
C PHE A 74 -23.61 6.03 4.51
N ALA A 75 -24.47 6.45 5.43
CA ALA A 75 -25.14 7.74 5.33
C ALA A 75 -24.11 8.87 5.23
N GLY A 76 -24.17 9.67 4.17
CA GLY A 76 -23.22 10.75 3.90
C GLY A 76 -21.93 10.32 3.18
N SER A 77 -21.77 9.05 2.81
CA SER A 77 -20.66 8.55 2.01
C SER A 77 -21.13 8.03 0.66
N SER A 78 -20.45 8.44 -0.42
CA SER A 78 -20.65 7.87 -1.76
C SER A 78 -19.82 6.61 -2.02
N ARG A 79 -19.04 6.16 -1.03
CA ARG A 79 -18.14 5.02 -1.16
C ARG A 79 -18.87 3.69 -0.91
N VAL A 80 -18.49 2.66 -1.67
CA VAL A 80 -19.11 1.32 -1.60
C VAL A 80 -18.17 0.36 -0.88
N PHE A 81 -18.69 -0.41 0.08
CA PHE A 81 -17.92 -1.37 0.87
C PHE A 81 -18.51 -2.78 0.78
N SER A 82 -17.69 -3.80 1.04
CA SER A 82 -18.19 -5.18 1.22
C SER A 82 -19.02 -5.27 2.50
N ALA A 83 -20.22 -5.87 2.44
CA ALA A 83 -21.03 -6.15 3.63
C ALA A 83 -20.72 -7.53 4.25
N SER A 84 -20.04 -8.40 3.51
CA SER A 84 -19.73 -9.78 3.94
C SER A 84 -18.35 -9.94 4.56
N ASN A 85 -17.46 -8.96 4.39
CA ASN A 85 -16.10 -9.03 4.89
C ASN A 85 -15.91 -8.12 6.10
N GLU A 86 -15.67 -8.71 7.26
CA GLU A 86 -15.42 -7.98 8.51
C GLU A 86 -13.97 -7.46 8.62
N THR A 87 -13.07 -8.01 7.81
CA THR A 87 -11.62 -7.74 7.84
C THR A 87 -11.12 -6.82 6.73
N TYR A 88 -11.73 -6.82 5.53
CA TYR A 88 -11.42 -5.87 4.45
C TYR A 88 -12.32 -4.64 4.53
N LEU A 89 -11.71 -3.50 4.78
CA LEU A 89 -12.40 -2.29 5.25
C LEU A 89 -12.09 -1.07 4.40
N LEU A 90 -11.53 -1.31 3.23
CA LEU A 90 -11.39 -0.32 2.20
C LEU A 90 -12.60 -0.39 1.27
N PRO A 91 -12.93 0.70 0.57
CA PRO A 91 -13.96 0.67 -0.44
C PRO A 91 -13.63 -0.35 -1.54
N ILE A 92 -14.64 -0.74 -2.32
CA ILE A 92 -14.49 -1.63 -3.48
C ILE A 92 -14.92 -0.94 -4.78
N ASP A 93 -15.13 0.38 -4.73
CA ASP A 93 -15.54 1.21 -5.85
C ASP A 93 -14.38 1.56 -6.80
N GLU A 94 -14.73 2.15 -7.94
CA GLU A 94 -13.77 2.55 -8.98
C GLU A 94 -12.71 3.53 -8.45
N GLU A 95 -13.09 4.40 -7.49
CA GLU A 95 -12.15 5.32 -6.87
C GLU A 95 -11.06 4.57 -6.09
N GLU A 96 -11.42 3.49 -5.39
CA GLU A 96 -10.42 2.64 -4.74
C GLU A 96 -9.51 1.93 -5.75
N ILE A 97 -10.06 1.42 -6.86
CA ILE A 97 -9.26 0.81 -7.92
C ILE A 97 -8.23 1.79 -8.47
N ARG A 98 -8.62 3.06 -8.69
CA ARG A 98 -7.69 4.12 -9.08
C ARG A 98 -6.60 4.38 -8.02
N ARG A 99 -6.94 4.29 -6.72
CA ARG A 99 -5.95 4.41 -5.63
C ARG A 99 -4.93 3.28 -5.67
N LEU A 100 -5.40 2.04 -5.87
CA LEU A 100 -4.57 0.84 -5.98
C LEU A 100 -3.67 0.87 -7.21
N ASP A 101 -4.15 1.39 -8.35
CA ASP A 101 -3.34 1.55 -9.56
C ASP A 101 -2.20 2.55 -9.34
N LYS A 102 -2.45 3.68 -8.67
CA LYS A 102 -1.38 4.61 -8.27
C LYS A 102 -0.38 3.93 -7.34
N GLN A 103 -0.86 3.18 -6.34
CA GLN A 103 0.00 2.40 -5.45
C GLN A 103 0.90 1.43 -6.22
N HIS A 104 0.33 0.75 -7.22
CA HIS A 104 1.06 -0.18 -8.07
C HIS A 104 2.21 0.52 -8.81
N ILE A 105 1.97 1.70 -9.39
CA ILE A 105 3.00 2.50 -10.07
C ILE A 105 4.16 2.82 -9.12
N LEU A 106 3.85 3.31 -7.91
CA LEU A 106 4.86 3.67 -6.91
C LEU A 106 5.74 2.48 -6.51
N LEU A 107 5.11 1.31 -6.31
CA LEU A 107 5.81 0.09 -5.94
C LEU A 107 6.63 -0.49 -7.10
N ARG A 108 6.10 -0.43 -8.33
CA ARG A 108 6.79 -0.94 -9.53
C ARG A 108 8.10 -0.20 -9.76
N LEU A 109 8.07 1.12 -9.58
CA LEU A 109 9.23 2.01 -9.67
C LEU A 109 10.34 1.59 -8.70
N GLY A 110 9.98 1.32 -7.44
CA GLY A 110 10.90 1.08 -6.33
C GLY A 110 11.54 -0.31 -6.24
N GLN A 111 11.13 -1.29 -7.05
CA GLN A 111 11.50 -2.68 -6.81
C GLN A 111 13.01 -2.95 -6.96
N PRO A 112 13.64 -3.69 -6.02
CA PRO A 112 15.07 -3.92 -6.04
C PRO A 112 15.52 -4.76 -7.24
N PHE A 113 16.70 -4.42 -7.78
CA PHE A 113 17.27 -5.12 -8.92
C PHE A 113 17.43 -6.63 -8.67
N ASP A 114 17.80 -7.03 -7.45
CA ASP A 114 17.99 -8.43 -7.07
C ASP A 114 16.68 -9.22 -7.12
N LEU A 115 15.57 -8.65 -6.61
CA LEU A 115 14.23 -9.23 -6.73
C LEU A 115 13.84 -9.36 -8.20
N GLN A 116 14.03 -8.31 -8.99
CA GLN A 116 13.71 -8.33 -10.42
C GLN A 116 14.54 -9.38 -11.18
N ARG A 117 15.82 -9.56 -10.80
CA ARG A 117 16.70 -10.59 -11.36
C ARG A 117 16.22 -11.98 -10.97
N ALA A 118 15.85 -12.20 -9.70
CA ALA A 118 15.32 -13.48 -9.23
C ALA A 118 14.03 -13.85 -9.95
N LEU A 119 13.09 -12.91 -10.08
CA LEU A 119 11.83 -13.11 -10.81
C LEU A 119 12.10 -13.47 -12.29
N ARG A 120 12.92 -12.68 -12.99
CA ARG A 120 13.28 -12.98 -14.39
C ARG A 120 13.93 -14.34 -14.55
N SER A 121 14.78 -14.76 -13.61
CA SER A 121 15.41 -16.08 -13.65
C SER A 121 14.37 -17.20 -13.57
N ILE A 122 13.39 -17.10 -12.68
CA ILE A 122 12.32 -18.10 -12.56
C ILE A 122 11.48 -18.19 -13.83
N LEU A 123 11.15 -17.03 -14.42
CA LEU A 123 10.28 -16.96 -15.60
C LEU A 123 10.98 -17.34 -16.90
N ALA A 124 12.31 -17.23 -16.96
CA ALA A 124 13.11 -17.59 -18.14
C ALA A 124 13.34 -19.11 -18.28
N ASP A 125 13.28 -19.86 -17.18
CA ASP A 125 13.58 -21.28 -17.15
C ASP A 125 12.36 -22.12 -17.58
N GLY A 126 12.49 -22.98 -18.60
CA GLY A 126 11.47 -24.00 -18.94
C GLY A 126 10.17 -23.49 -19.59
N GLU A 127 9.23 -24.41 -19.81
CA GLU A 127 7.89 -24.13 -20.36
C GLU A 127 6.81 -24.27 -19.28
N ASN A 128 5.68 -23.55 -19.44
CA ASN A 128 4.47 -23.66 -18.60
C ASN A 128 4.63 -23.24 -17.13
N LYS A 129 5.33 -22.13 -16.88
CA LYS A 129 5.42 -21.54 -15.54
C LYS A 129 4.09 -20.95 -15.09
N THR A 130 3.84 -21.02 -13.79
CA THR A 130 2.60 -20.54 -13.15
C THR A 130 2.91 -19.55 -12.04
N ALA A 131 2.10 -18.50 -11.92
CA ALA A 131 2.17 -17.53 -10.83
C ALA A 131 0.84 -17.42 -10.10
N LEU A 132 0.89 -17.19 -8.78
CA LEU A 132 -0.25 -16.88 -7.93
C LEU A 132 -0.10 -15.46 -7.38
N ASP A 133 -1.08 -14.60 -7.60
CA ASP A 133 -1.18 -13.26 -7.01
C ASP A 133 -2.26 -13.28 -5.91
N VAL A 134 -1.84 -13.20 -4.64
CA VAL A 134 -2.70 -13.32 -3.46
C VAL A 134 -3.09 -11.94 -2.95
N GLY A 135 -4.40 -11.65 -2.94
CA GLY A 135 -4.95 -10.33 -2.65
C GLY A 135 -4.64 -9.36 -3.78
N CYS A 136 -5.05 -9.71 -4.99
CA CYS A 136 -4.62 -9.03 -6.21
C CYS A 136 -5.20 -7.61 -6.39
N GLY A 137 -6.25 -7.24 -5.66
CA GLY A 137 -6.85 -5.90 -5.68
C GLY A 137 -7.27 -5.48 -7.09
N SER A 138 -6.62 -4.45 -7.65
CA SER A 138 -6.87 -4.01 -9.04
C SER A 138 -6.33 -4.96 -10.12
N GLY A 139 -5.57 -5.99 -9.75
CA GLY A 139 -5.07 -7.02 -10.65
C GLY A 139 -3.90 -6.58 -11.54
N GLN A 140 -3.43 -5.33 -11.41
CA GLN A 140 -2.37 -4.78 -12.28
C GLN A 140 -1.09 -5.61 -12.27
N TRP A 141 -0.69 -6.16 -11.12
CA TRP A 141 0.51 -7.00 -11.08
C TRP A 141 0.36 -8.26 -11.92
N ALA A 142 -0.76 -8.97 -11.79
CA ALA A 142 -1.07 -10.16 -12.59
C ALA A 142 -1.15 -9.84 -14.09
N ILE A 143 -1.85 -8.75 -14.45
CA ILE A 143 -2.01 -8.29 -15.84
C ILE A 143 -0.66 -7.92 -16.46
N GLU A 144 0.17 -7.15 -15.77
CA GLU A 144 1.50 -6.76 -16.28
C GLU A 144 2.42 -7.97 -16.43
N LEU A 145 2.45 -8.86 -15.43
CA LEU A 145 3.28 -10.06 -15.46
C LEU A 145 2.92 -10.94 -16.66
N ALA A 146 1.62 -11.19 -16.85
CA ALA A 146 1.11 -12.01 -17.95
C ALA A 146 1.33 -11.36 -19.32
N SER A 147 1.18 -10.05 -19.43
CA SER A 147 1.42 -9.29 -20.66
C SER A 147 2.89 -9.32 -21.08
N ASP A 148 3.81 -9.14 -20.12
CA ASP A 148 5.24 -9.18 -20.39
C ASP A 148 5.76 -10.61 -20.63
N ASN A 149 5.01 -11.62 -20.18
CA ASN A 149 5.41 -13.03 -20.26
C ASN A 149 4.24 -13.91 -20.75
N PRO A 150 3.93 -13.94 -22.06
CA PRO A 150 2.75 -14.62 -22.62
C PRO A 150 2.69 -16.14 -22.40
N LYS A 151 3.80 -16.76 -21.97
CA LYS A 151 3.89 -18.21 -21.69
C LYS A 151 3.56 -18.57 -20.23
N ILE A 152 3.38 -17.57 -19.38
CA ILE A 152 3.15 -17.75 -17.94
C ILE A 152 1.65 -17.69 -17.70
N GLN A 153 1.11 -18.65 -16.96
CA GLN A 153 -0.27 -18.59 -16.48
C GLN A 153 -0.30 -17.91 -15.12
N VAL A 154 -1.17 -16.92 -14.94
CA VAL A 154 -1.31 -16.20 -13.68
C VAL A 154 -2.70 -16.43 -13.11
N ILE A 155 -2.76 -16.98 -11.91
CA ILE A 155 -3.99 -17.04 -11.11
C ILE A 155 -3.94 -15.89 -10.13
N ALA A 156 -4.97 -15.06 -10.10
CA ALA A 156 -5.06 -13.91 -9.22
C ALA A 156 -6.30 -14.05 -8.32
N ILE A 157 -6.10 -14.01 -7.01
CA ILE A 157 -7.16 -14.24 -6.03
C ILE A 157 -7.38 -13.02 -5.16
N ASP A 158 -8.65 -12.67 -4.91
CA ASP A 158 -9.03 -11.61 -3.99
C ASP A 158 -10.41 -11.90 -3.40
N GLU A 159 -10.70 -11.38 -2.21
CA GLU A 159 -12.02 -11.52 -1.61
C GLU A 159 -13.02 -10.51 -2.17
N ALA A 160 -12.53 -9.31 -2.50
CA ALA A 160 -13.32 -8.28 -3.15
C ALA A 160 -13.60 -8.68 -4.59
N ALA A 161 -14.88 -8.63 -4.97
CA ALA A 161 -15.24 -8.78 -6.37
C ALA A 161 -14.88 -7.49 -7.09
N GLN A 162 -14.09 -7.63 -8.14
CA GLN A 162 -13.64 -6.53 -8.99
C GLN A 162 -13.88 -6.88 -10.45
N THR A 163 -14.24 -5.87 -11.24
CA THR A 163 -14.29 -5.99 -12.69
C THR A 163 -12.92 -5.64 -13.25
N TYR A 164 -12.33 -6.57 -14.00
CA TYR A 164 -11.07 -6.36 -14.68
C TYR A 164 -11.33 -6.18 -16.18
N ASN A 165 -10.87 -5.06 -16.73
CA ASN A 165 -10.97 -4.77 -18.16
C ASN A 165 -9.65 -5.11 -18.86
N ASP A 166 -9.70 -5.45 -20.15
CA ASP A 166 -8.52 -5.73 -20.99
C ASP A 166 -7.57 -6.81 -20.42
N VAL A 167 -8.13 -7.88 -19.86
CA VAL A 167 -7.38 -8.96 -19.21
C VAL A 167 -6.70 -9.88 -20.25
N PRO A 168 -5.38 -10.14 -20.12
CA PRO A 168 -4.69 -11.12 -20.97
C PRO A 168 -5.30 -12.52 -20.81
N THR A 169 -5.32 -13.31 -21.90
CA THR A 169 -5.95 -14.65 -21.92
C THR A 169 -5.28 -15.68 -20.99
N ASN A 170 -4.10 -15.35 -20.49
CA ASN A 170 -3.30 -16.14 -19.55
C ASN A 170 -3.38 -15.63 -18.10
N VAL A 171 -4.42 -14.84 -17.77
CA VAL A 171 -4.78 -14.45 -16.41
C VAL A 171 -6.15 -14.99 -16.07
N GLU A 172 -6.29 -15.61 -14.89
CA GLU A 172 -7.56 -16.05 -14.33
C GLU A 172 -7.77 -15.40 -12.96
N PHE A 173 -8.86 -14.65 -12.81
CA PHE A 173 -9.26 -14.06 -11.55
C PHE A 173 -10.25 -14.96 -10.81
N ARG A 174 -10.03 -15.17 -9.51
CA ARG A 174 -10.94 -15.94 -8.65
C ARG A 174 -11.27 -15.19 -7.38
N ARG A 175 -12.54 -15.19 -7.00
CA ARG A 175 -12.93 -14.71 -5.68
C ARG A 175 -12.52 -15.74 -4.62
N TYR A 176 -11.72 -15.35 -3.65
CA TYR A 176 -11.23 -16.26 -2.61
C TYR A 176 -10.84 -15.49 -1.34
N ASN A 177 -11.33 -15.93 -0.18
CA ASN A 177 -10.91 -15.37 1.10
C ASN A 177 -9.63 -16.04 1.58
N VAL A 178 -8.55 -15.27 1.66
CA VAL A 178 -7.23 -15.78 2.07
C VAL A 178 -7.22 -16.24 3.53
N ASN A 179 -8.11 -15.71 4.37
CA ASN A 179 -8.25 -16.16 5.77
C ASN A 179 -8.82 -17.58 5.91
N ASP A 180 -9.41 -18.14 4.85
CA ASP A 180 -9.88 -19.54 4.81
C ASP A 180 -8.73 -20.54 4.53
N GLY A 181 -7.50 -20.04 4.34
CA GLY A 181 -6.31 -20.83 4.01
C GLY A 181 -6.13 -21.03 2.50
N LEU A 182 -4.95 -21.42 2.04
CA LEU A 182 -4.59 -21.54 0.62
C LEU A 182 -4.41 -22.98 0.14
N ALA A 183 -4.92 -23.96 0.89
CA ALA A 183 -4.81 -25.39 0.55
C ALA A 183 -5.17 -25.76 -0.91
N PRO A 184 -6.23 -25.18 -1.53
CA PRO A 184 -6.54 -25.44 -2.95
C PRO A 184 -5.45 -25.02 -3.94
N PHE A 185 -4.49 -24.21 -3.50
CA PHE A 185 -3.44 -23.61 -4.32
C PHE A 185 -2.04 -24.21 -4.03
N TYR A 186 -1.95 -25.26 -3.21
CA TYR A 186 -0.67 -25.84 -2.81
C TYR A 186 0.12 -26.46 -3.97
N ASN A 187 1.45 -26.33 -3.91
CA ASN A 187 2.43 -26.90 -4.85
C ASN A 187 2.13 -26.60 -6.33
N GLY A 188 1.45 -25.48 -6.60
CA GLY A 188 0.92 -25.14 -7.91
C GLY A 188 1.79 -24.16 -8.70
N TYR A 189 2.66 -23.40 -8.02
CA TYR A 189 3.17 -22.13 -8.56
C TYR A 189 4.68 -22.00 -8.51
N ASP A 190 5.26 -21.48 -9.58
CA ASP A 190 6.66 -21.10 -9.66
C ASP A 190 6.93 -19.74 -9.00
N VAL A 191 5.91 -18.87 -8.95
CA VAL A 191 5.95 -17.58 -8.26
C VAL A 191 4.69 -17.42 -7.42
N VAL A 192 4.84 -17.02 -6.15
CA VAL A 192 3.72 -16.57 -5.31
C VAL A 192 4.02 -15.14 -4.91
N HIS A 193 3.12 -14.23 -5.25
CA HIS A 193 3.20 -12.81 -4.95
C HIS A 193 2.07 -12.44 -4.00
N VAL A 194 2.42 -11.71 -2.94
CA VAL A 194 1.49 -11.25 -1.91
C VAL A 194 1.84 -9.80 -1.59
N ARG A 195 0.85 -8.90 -1.67
CA ARG A 195 1.15 -7.47 -1.53
C ARG A 195 0.01 -6.67 -0.91
N CYS A 196 0.34 -5.89 0.12
CA CYS A 196 -0.53 -4.91 0.76
C CYS A 196 -1.83 -5.51 1.31
N ILE A 197 -1.80 -6.75 1.81
CA ILE A 197 -3.01 -7.42 2.34
C ILE A 197 -3.00 -7.52 3.86
N GLY A 198 -1.91 -7.11 4.53
CA GLY A 198 -1.75 -7.25 5.97
C GLY A 198 -2.86 -6.62 6.82
N SER A 199 -3.59 -5.64 6.29
CA SER A 199 -4.72 -5.00 6.98
C SER A 199 -5.99 -5.84 7.05
N GLY A 200 -6.07 -6.95 6.31
CA GLY A 200 -7.23 -7.84 6.27
C GLY A 200 -6.91 -9.29 6.66
N ILE A 201 -5.75 -9.54 7.27
CA ILE A 201 -5.25 -10.88 7.56
C ILE A 201 -5.13 -11.09 9.07
N ARG A 202 -5.75 -12.17 9.57
CA ARG A 202 -5.79 -12.49 11.02
C ARG A 202 -4.45 -12.97 11.60
N SER A 203 -3.68 -13.71 10.81
CA SER A 203 -2.32 -14.13 11.19
C SER A 203 -1.41 -14.02 9.98
N TYR A 204 -0.55 -13.00 10.00
CA TYR A 204 0.43 -12.79 8.93
C TYR A 204 1.45 -13.94 8.88
N ARG A 205 1.82 -14.51 10.03
CA ARG A 205 2.66 -15.71 10.09
C ARG A 205 2.03 -16.89 9.35
N ASN A 206 0.74 -17.15 9.57
CA ASN A 206 0.06 -18.23 8.87
C ASN A 206 0.00 -17.99 7.36
N LEU A 207 -0.27 -16.75 6.94
CA LEU A 207 -0.21 -16.35 5.53
C LEU A 207 1.15 -16.66 4.89
N LEU A 208 2.27 -16.39 5.58
CA LEU A 208 3.62 -16.72 5.08
C LEU A 208 3.78 -18.23 4.85
N ILE A 209 3.25 -19.06 5.75
CA ILE A 209 3.30 -20.52 5.66
C ILE A 209 2.42 -21.00 4.50
N GLU A 210 1.16 -20.55 4.44
CA GLU A 210 0.20 -20.89 3.39
C GLU A 210 0.73 -20.53 1.99
N ALA A 211 1.25 -19.31 1.82
CA ALA A 211 1.84 -18.87 0.56
C ALA A 211 3.12 -19.65 0.21
N THR A 212 3.89 -20.09 1.21
CA THR A 212 5.05 -20.99 1.00
C THR A 212 4.59 -22.35 0.49
N ASN A 213 3.50 -22.90 1.03
CA ASN A 213 2.93 -24.19 0.60
C ASN A 213 2.36 -24.13 -0.82
N CYS A 214 1.98 -22.96 -1.34
CA CYS A 214 1.60 -22.74 -2.73
C CYS A 214 2.75 -22.94 -3.72
N LEU A 215 4.01 -22.79 -3.27
CA LEU A 215 5.17 -22.87 -4.15
C LEU A 215 5.52 -24.30 -4.54
N ARG A 216 5.92 -24.47 -5.80
CA ARG A 216 6.69 -25.61 -6.25
C ARG A 216 8.11 -25.56 -5.70
N PRO A 217 8.80 -26.71 -5.59
CA PRO A 217 10.23 -26.75 -5.28
C PRO A 217 11.05 -25.84 -6.20
N GLY A 218 11.89 -24.98 -5.61
CA GLY A 218 12.67 -23.99 -6.36
C GLY A 218 11.93 -22.70 -6.74
N GLY A 219 10.63 -22.61 -6.47
CA GLY A 219 9.77 -21.44 -6.73
C GLY A 219 10.11 -20.25 -5.85
N LEU A 220 9.62 -19.06 -6.22
CA LEU A 220 9.94 -17.77 -5.60
C LEU A 220 8.70 -17.18 -4.89
N ALA A 221 8.82 -16.90 -3.60
CA ALA A 221 7.86 -16.05 -2.89
C ALA A 221 8.30 -14.58 -2.92
N ILE A 222 7.33 -13.68 -3.02
CA ILE A 222 7.50 -12.22 -2.97
C ILE A 222 6.41 -11.65 -2.07
N PHE A 223 6.82 -10.97 -1.00
CA PHE A 223 5.93 -10.28 -0.07
C PHE A 223 6.26 -8.79 -0.03
N ILE A 224 5.26 -7.94 -0.09
CA ILE A 224 5.40 -6.48 0.00
C ILE A 224 4.32 -5.90 0.90
N GLU A 225 4.70 -5.10 1.91
CA GLU A 225 3.74 -4.48 2.84
C GLU A 225 4.10 -3.03 3.16
N GLY A 226 3.09 -2.22 3.42
CA GLY A 226 3.27 -0.83 3.85
C GLY A 226 3.62 -0.72 5.33
N ASP A 227 4.33 0.34 5.69
CA ASP A 227 4.51 0.76 7.08
C ASP A 227 3.41 1.72 7.53
N PHE A 228 3.20 1.87 8.83
CA PHE A 228 2.32 2.91 9.38
C PHE A 228 3.09 4.01 10.12
N ASP A 229 4.41 3.86 10.18
CA ASP A 229 5.34 4.89 10.63
C ASP A 229 5.83 5.71 9.44
N LEU A 230 5.41 6.96 9.37
CA LEU A 230 5.96 7.94 8.45
C LEU A 230 7.31 8.43 8.95
N LEU A 231 8.25 8.58 8.01
CA LEU A 231 9.64 8.87 8.31
C LEU A 231 10.00 10.26 7.80
N ASP A 232 10.76 11.02 8.59
CA ASP A 232 11.34 12.29 8.17
C ASP A 232 12.38 12.06 7.04
N LYS A 233 12.93 13.15 6.49
CA LYS A 233 13.85 13.19 5.35
C LYS A 233 15.06 12.27 5.47
N ASP A 234 15.43 11.89 6.68
CA ASP A 234 16.55 10.99 6.98
C ASP A 234 16.21 9.49 6.81
N GLN A 235 14.95 9.14 6.53
CA GLN A 235 14.42 7.77 6.37
C GLN A 235 14.52 6.91 7.64
N VAL A 236 14.74 7.52 8.80
CA VAL A 236 14.94 6.81 10.08
C VAL A 236 14.05 7.38 11.17
N THR A 237 13.98 8.69 11.29
CA THR A 237 13.22 9.37 12.33
C THR A 237 11.73 9.26 12.05
N ILE A 238 10.98 8.70 12.99
CA ILE A 238 9.51 8.60 12.89
C ILE A 238 8.91 9.94 13.28
N LEU A 239 7.95 10.42 12.49
CA LEU A 239 7.26 11.67 12.81
C LEU A 239 6.46 11.54 14.10
N GLU A 240 6.45 12.61 14.89
CA GLU A 240 5.59 12.69 16.07
C GLU A 240 4.14 12.96 15.60
N PRO A 241 3.14 12.16 16.03
CA PRO A 241 1.75 12.38 15.65
C PRO A 241 1.19 13.65 16.30
N ALA A 242 0.29 14.33 15.58
CA ALA A 242 -0.54 15.35 16.20
C ALA A 242 -1.35 14.76 17.36
N SER A 243 -1.48 15.50 18.46
CA SER A 243 -2.30 15.12 19.61
C SER A 243 -2.92 16.36 20.26
N ASP A 244 -3.85 16.17 21.19
CA ASP A 244 -4.49 17.27 21.91
C ASP A 244 -3.47 18.08 22.74
N ASN A 245 -2.35 17.44 23.10
CA ASN A 245 -1.23 18.08 23.80
C ASN A 245 -0.08 18.48 22.86
N ASN A 246 -0.17 18.15 21.57
CA ASN A 246 0.83 18.48 20.56
C ASN A 246 0.17 18.70 19.19
N GLU A 247 -0.47 19.85 19.00
CA GLU A 247 -1.06 20.22 17.70
C GLU A 247 0.00 20.47 16.61
N ALA A 248 1.27 20.66 17.00
CA ALA A 248 2.39 20.85 16.09
C ALA A 248 2.91 19.53 15.47
N GLY A 249 2.48 18.37 15.98
CA GLY A 249 2.77 17.07 15.38
C GLY A 249 2.13 16.89 14.00
N SER A 250 2.44 15.78 13.34
CA SER A 250 1.89 15.44 12.02
C SER A 250 0.50 14.82 12.13
N TRP A 251 -0.48 15.46 11.50
CA TRP A 251 -1.84 14.94 11.35
C TRP A 251 -1.89 13.73 10.43
N MET A 252 -1.04 13.69 9.39
CA MET A 252 -0.92 12.51 8.55
C MET A 252 -0.38 11.31 9.35
N GLN A 253 0.62 11.50 10.21
CA GLN A 253 1.10 10.43 11.09
C GLN A 253 0.03 10.00 12.10
N ARG A 254 -0.72 10.95 12.70
CA ARG A 254 -1.86 10.62 13.58
C ARG A 254 -2.87 9.73 12.85
N TRP A 255 -3.17 10.06 11.59
CA TRP A 255 -4.08 9.28 10.74
C TRP A 255 -3.56 7.86 10.50
N MET A 256 -2.30 7.72 10.10
CA MET A 256 -1.66 6.42 9.87
C MET A 256 -1.68 5.54 11.13
N GLN A 257 -1.38 6.11 12.30
CA GLN A 257 -1.46 5.40 13.57
C GLN A 257 -2.88 4.97 13.92
N ALA A 258 -3.87 5.82 13.70
CA ALA A 258 -5.28 5.47 13.94
C ALA A 258 -5.71 4.29 13.04
N VAL A 259 -5.35 4.31 11.75
CA VAL A 259 -5.62 3.20 10.82
C VAL A 259 -4.92 1.92 11.28
N ARG A 260 -3.66 1.99 11.71
CA ARG A 260 -2.93 0.83 12.23
C ARG A 260 -3.60 0.23 13.46
N GLN A 261 -4.01 1.08 14.40
CA GLN A 261 -4.67 0.65 15.62
C GLN A 261 -6.02 -0.02 15.35
N ALA A 262 -6.78 0.48 14.37
CA ALA A 262 -8.00 -0.17 13.91
C ALA A 262 -7.73 -1.57 13.35
N GLN A 263 -6.68 -1.72 12.53
CA GLN A 263 -6.29 -3.03 11.97
C GLN A 263 -5.90 -4.02 13.05
N VAL A 264 -5.06 -3.59 14.00
CA VAL A 264 -4.61 -4.43 15.12
C VAL A 264 -5.79 -5.00 15.89
N ARG A 265 -6.76 -4.16 16.28
CA ARG A 265 -7.97 -4.58 17.00
C ARG A 265 -8.81 -5.56 16.21
N ARG A 266 -9.06 -5.27 14.93
CA ARG A 266 -10.00 -6.04 14.10
C ARG A 266 -9.45 -7.35 13.61
N CYS A 267 -8.17 -7.39 13.26
CA CYS A 267 -7.50 -8.62 12.87
C CYS A 267 -7.04 -9.45 14.08
N ASN A 268 -7.23 -8.93 15.31
CA ASN A 268 -6.78 -9.55 16.55
C ASN A 268 -5.27 -9.87 16.49
N VAL A 269 -4.49 -8.91 16.00
CA VAL A 269 -3.04 -9.04 15.89
C VAL A 269 -2.48 -9.05 17.31
N ALA A 270 -1.91 -10.17 17.73
CA ALA A 270 -1.47 -10.37 19.12
C ALA A 270 0.01 -10.03 19.33
N ASP A 271 0.84 -10.20 18.30
CA ASP A 271 2.27 -9.95 18.37
C ASP A 271 2.90 -9.59 17.01
N VAL A 272 4.22 -9.37 17.02
CA VAL A 272 4.98 -8.97 15.83
C VAL A 272 4.96 -10.05 14.75
N ASP A 273 4.90 -11.32 15.12
CA ASP A 273 4.88 -12.43 14.18
C ASP A 273 3.54 -12.55 13.46
N ASP A 274 2.44 -12.18 14.11
CA ASP A 274 1.13 -12.07 13.47
C ASP A 274 0.96 -10.81 12.61
N SER A 275 2.01 -10.01 12.46
CA SER A 275 1.98 -8.72 11.78
C SER A 275 2.93 -8.63 10.57
N PRO A 276 2.67 -7.76 9.58
CA PRO A 276 3.57 -7.46 8.47
C PRO A 276 5.03 -7.13 8.86
N GLU A 277 5.25 -6.68 10.09
CA GLU A 277 6.57 -6.37 10.64
C GLU A 277 7.51 -7.58 10.72
N THR A 278 6.98 -8.81 10.66
CA THR A 278 7.77 -10.04 10.57
C THR A 278 8.52 -10.17 9.24
N LEU A 279 8.10 -9.46 8.17
CA LEU A 279 8.83 -9.46 6.89
C LEU A 279 10.28 -8.96 7.03
N ASP A 280 10.56 -8.08 7.99
CA ASP A 280 11.93 -7.62 8.27
C ASP A 280 12.82 -8.77 8.80
N LYS A 281 12.23 -9.84 9.36
CA LYS A 281 12.98 -11.04 9.74
C LYS A 281 13.38 -11.89 8.53
N GLY A 282 12.86 -11.59 7.33
CA GLY A 282 13.14 -12.27 6.06
C GLY A 282 12.58 -13.68 5.97
N LEU A 283 12.53 -14.25 4.75
CA LEU A 283 12.02 -15.61 4.54
C LEU A 283 13.01 -16.71 4.96
N TRP A 284 14.29 -16.36 5.16
CA TRP A 284 15.29 -17.26 5.76
C TRP A 284 14.97 -17.68 7.21
N GLN A 285 13.93 -17.11 7.83
CA GLN A 285 13.41 -17.58 9.10
C GLN A 285 12.68 -18.93 9.00
N PHE A 286 12.36 -19.37 7.78
CA PHE A 286 11.73 -20.65 7.47
C PHE A 286 12.78 -21.58 6.85
N GLU A 287 12.86 -22.82 7.33
CA GLU A 287 13.90 -23.78 6.92
C GLU A 287 13.74 -24.23 5.46
N GLU A 288 12.56 -24.08 4.89
CA GLU A 288 12.20 -24.48 3.54
C GLU A 288 12.88 -23.59 2.48
N TYR A 289 13.33 -22.38 2.86
CA TYR A 289 13.94 -21.43 1.95
C TYR A 289 15.46 -21.59 1.84
N HIS A 290 15.99 -21.33 0.64
CA HIS A 290 17.43 -21.24 0.42
C HIS A 290 17.93 -19.86 0.89
N GLU A 291 18.69 -19.81 1.99
CA GLU A 291 19.11 -18.57 2.65
C GLU A 291 19.78 -17.58 1.68
N GLN A 292 20.68 -18.04 0.81
CA GLN A 292 21.40 -17.17 -0.13
C GLN A 292 20.52 -16.64 -1.28
N SER A 293 19.30 -17.17 -1.44
CA SER A 293 18.32 -16.66 -2.40
C SER A 293 17.39 -15.61 -1.79
N CYS A 294 17.39 -15.50 -0.45
CA CYS A 294 16.48 -14.65 0.28
C CYS A 294 17.05 -13.23 0.40
N GLY A 295 16.14 -12.26 0.43
CA GLY A 295 16.46 -10.85 0.63
C GLY A 295 15.34 -10.14 1.36
N THR A 296 15.68 -9.10 2.11
CA THR A 296 14.72 -8.09 2.58
C THR A 296 15.04 -6.74 1.98
N GLY A 297 14.04 -5.88 1.89
CA GLY A 297 14.18 -4.57 1.28
C GLY A 297 13.30 -3.51 1.94
N SER A 298 13.72 -2.25 1.81
CA SER A 298 12.88 -1.09 2.09
C SER A 298 12.83 -0.23 0.84
N ILE A 299 11.63 -0.05 0.26
CA ILE A 299 11.39 1.00 -0.75
C ILE A 299 10.87 2.22 -0.02
N PHE A 300 11.50 3.38 -0.20
CA PHE A 300 10.95 4.63 0.28
C PHE A 300 10.26 5.38 -0.86
N THR A 301 8.98 5.63 -0.69
CA THR A 301 8.18 6.48 -1.59
C THR A 301 7.84 7.76 -0.84
N PRO A 302 7.96 8.91 -1.48
CA PRO A 302 7.68 10.18 -0.81
C PRO A 302 6.16 10.36 -0.61
N VAL A 303 5.80 11.10 0.44
CA VAL A 303 4.40 11.29 0.87
C VAL A 303 3.89 12.70 0.54
N SER A 304 4.72 13.72 0.80
CA SER A 304 4.48 15.13 0.50
C SER A 304 5.16 15.55 -0.82
N PRO A 305 4.79 16.67 -1.44
CA PRO A 305 5.13 17.01 -2.83
C PRO A 305 6.56 17.56 -3.06
N TRP A 306 7.44 17.40 -2.08
CA TRP A 306 8.86 17.77 -2.16
C TRP A 306 9.72 17.03 -3.19
N PRO A 307 9.37 15.82 -3.68
CA PRO A 307 10.05 15.23 -4.81
C PRO A 307 9.71 16.03 -6.06
N THR A 308 10.74 16.47 -6.78
CA THR A 308 10.62 17.07 -8.12
C THR A 308 10.21 16.06 -9.20
N SER A 309 9.59 14.95 -8.79
CA SER A 309 9.10 13.87 -9.63
C SER A 309 8.06 14.41 -10.60
N SER A 310 8.19 14.04 -11.88
CA SER A 310 7.17 14.37 -12.89
C SER A 310 5.90 13.53 -12.76
N LEU A 311 5.85 12.54 -11.86
CA LEU A 311 4.71 11.63 -11.72
C LEU A 311 3.54 12.33 -11.03
N LYS A 312 3.77 13.09 -9.94
CA LYS A 312 2.72 13.76 -9.12
C LYS A 312 1.63 12.80 -8.59
N GLU A 313 1.83 11.49 -8.72
CA GLU A 313 0.89 10.44 -8.29
C GLU A 313 1.08 10.07 -6.82
N GLU A 314 2.25 10.42 -6.26
CA GLU A 314 2.68 10.10 -4.91
C GLU A 314 1.73 10.67 -3.85
N SER A 315 1.57 12.00 -3.80
CA SER A 315 0.70 12.66 -2.82
C SER A 315 -0.77 12.35 -3.07
N LEU A 316 -1.18 12.18 -4.33
CA LEU A 316 -2.55 11.82 -4.69
C LEU A 316 -2.94 10.45 -4.13
N HIS A 317 -2.05 9.46 -4.20
CA HIS A 317 -2.27 8.15 -3.58
C HIS A 317 -2.60 8.26 -2.08
N TYR A 318 -1.83 9.06 -1.33
CA TYR A 318 -2.05 9.22 0.12
C TYR A 318 -3.31 10.02 0.45
N LYS A 319 -3.67 11.02 -0.35
CA LYS A 319 -4.96 11.71 -0.20
C LYS A 319 -6.13 10.76 -0.38
N MET A 320 -6.09 9.95 -1.43
CA MET A 320 -7.11 8.92 -1.69
C MET A 320 -7.14 7.88 -0.57
N PHE A 321 -5.99 7.54 0.03
CA PHE A 321 -5.93 6.65 1.19
C PHE A 321 -6.61 7.24 2.44
N VAL A 322 -6.40 8.52 2.73
CA VAL A 322 -7.11 9.21 3.83
C VAL A 322 -8.61 9.12 3.60
N LEU A 323 -9.09 9.43 2.39
CA LEU A 323 -10.52 9.36 2.07
C LEU A 323 -11.09 7.93 2.15
N ALA A 324 -10.35 6.94 1.65
CA ALA A 324 -10.76 5.54 1.67
C ALA A 324 -10.87 4.97 3.10
N THR A 325 -10.11 5.52 4.06
CA THR A 325 -10.05 5.01 5.43
C THR A 325 -10.89 5.79 6.45
N LYS A 326 -11.63 6.83 6.03
CA LYS A 326 -12.53 7.58 6.94
C LYS A 326 -13.53 6.66 7.63
N GLN A 327 -14.20 5.82 6.85
CA GLN A 327 -15.25 4.94 7.36
C GLN A 327 -14.68 3.87 8.31
N LEU A 328 -13.49 3.36 8.01
CA LEU A 328 -12.75 2.45 8.89
C LEU A 328 -12.57 3.07 10.28
N LEU A 329 -12.10 4.32 10.35
CA LEU A 329 -11.89 5.00 11.64
C LEU A 329 -13.20 5.21 12.40
N ILE A 330 -14.28 5.57 11.70
CA ILE A 330 -15.61 5.76 12.31
C ILE A 330 -16.10 4.47 12.95
N GLU A 331 -16.09 3.37 12.19
CA GLU A 331 -16.55 2.08 12.69
C GLU A 331 -15.65 1.52 13.80
N ASP A 332 -14.38 1.92 13.85
CA ASP A 332 -13.44 1.54 14.90
C ASP A 332 -13.54 2.44 16.16
N GLY A 333 -14.45 3.43 16.15
CA GLY A 333 -14.86 4.20 17.33
C GLY A 333 -14.37 5.65 17.36
N VAL A 334 -13.68 6.13 16.33
CA VAL A 334 -13.40 7.58 16.19
C VAL A 334 -14.70 8.28 15.81
N THR A 335 -15.03 9.39 16.48
CA THR A 335 -16.30 10.07 16.17
C THR A 335 -16.28 10.66 14.75
N PRO A 336 -17.40 10.69 14.02
CA PRO A 336 -17.49 11.34 12.71
C PRO A 336 -16.95 12.77 12.74
N GLU A 337 -17.24 13.53 13.80
CA GLU A 337 -16.75 14.90 13.99
C GLU A 337 -15.22 14.98 14.04
N GLN A 338 -14.57 14.07 14.78
CA GLN A 338 -13.11 14.00 14.82
C GLN A 338 -12.52 13.60 13.47
N VAL A 339 -13.13 12.65 12.76
CA VAL A 339 -12.69 12.22 11.43
C VAL A 339 -12.76 13.39 10.42
N GLU A 340 -13.85 14.16 10.45
CA GLU A 340 -14.01 15.36 9.61
C GLU A 340 -13.09 16.51 10.02
N GLU A 341 -12.64 16.55 11.27
CA GLU A 341 -11.62 17.49 11.73
C GLU A 341 -10.21 17.09 11.28
N TRP A 342 -9.85 15.81 11.40
CA TRP A 342 -8.49 15.32 11.15
C TRP A 342 -8.18 15.21 9.66
N ALA A 343 -9.13 14.73 8.84
CA ALA A 343 -8.93 14.49 7.42
C ALA A 343 -8.39 15.71 6.64
N PRO A 344 -9.00 16.92 6.73
CA PRO A 344 -8.48 18.09 6.02
C PRO A 344 -7.10 18.51 6.53
N LYS A 345 -6.79 18.33 7.82
CA LYS A 345 -5.47 18.64 8.38
C LYS A 345 -4.40 17.68 7.84
N ALA A 346 -4.69 16.39 7.77
CA ALA A 346 -3.81 15.39 7.18
C ALA A 346 -3.60 15.65 5.67
N ILE A 347 -4.67 15.94 4.93
CA ILE A 347 -4.59 16.26 3.49
C ILE A 347 -3.79 17.54 3.25
N ALA A 348 -3.93 18.57 4.09
CA ALA A 348 -3.16 19.80 3.97
C ALA A 348 -1.64 19.56 4.09
N GLU A 349 -1.19 18.62 4.92
CA GLU A 349 0.22 18.22 4.99
C GLU A 349 0.73 17.57 3.69
N LEU A 350 -0.16 17.00 2.88
CA LEU A 350 0.16 16.41 1.56
C LEU A 350 0.20 17.46 0.44
N ASP A 351 -0.20 18.70 0.73
CA ASP A 351 -0.10 19.85 -0.17
C ASP A 351 1.00 20.84 0.25
N ASP A 352 1.39 20.82 1.52
CA ASP A 352 2.41 21.70 2.08
C ASP A 352 3.83 21.13 1.88
N ASP A 353 4.51 21.66 0.86
CA ASP A 353 5.90 21.33 0.55
C ASP A 353 6.90 21.85 1.61
N ALA A 354 6.53 22.86 2.40
CA ALA A 354 7.48 23.57 3.25
C ALA A 354 7.68 22.93 4.62
N ARG A 355 6.69 22.19 5.12
CA ARG A 355 6.70 21.70 6.51
C ARG A 355 7.25 20.29 6.68
N TYR A 356 6.96 19.37 5.76
CA TYR A 356 7.28 17.96 5.93
C TYR A 356 7.91 17.37 4.66
N HIS A 357 9.11 16.79 4.78
CA HIS A 357 9.76 16.03 3.71
C HIS A 357 9.71 14.53 4.03
N THR A 358 8.51 13.97 3.91
CA THR A 358 8.18 12.68 4.52
C THR A 358 8.32 11.52 3.54
N TRP A 359 8.76 10.39 4.07
CA TRP A 359 8.86 9.11 3.40
C TRP A 359 7.89 8.09 4.00
N PHE A 360 7.27 7.33 3.11
CA PHE A 360 6.58 6.10 3.44
C PHE A 360 7.47 4.91 3.06
N ARG A 361 7.55 3.91 3.93
CA ARG A 361 8.35 2.72 3.71
C ARG A 361 7.47 1.55 3.27
N TRP A 362 7.84 0.91 2.18
CA TRP A 362 7.36 -0.42 1.82
C TRP A 362 8.40 -1.46 2.22
N ARG A 363 7.98 -2.42 3.04
CA ARG A 363 8.73 -3.63 3.38
C ARG A 363 8.67 -4.61 2.24
N ILE A 364 9.78 -5.27 1.96
CA ILE A 364 9.83 -6.38 1.01
C ILE A 364 10.57 -7.55 1.64
N ALA A 365 10.07 -8.75 1.45
CA ALA A 365 10.84 -9.98 1.61
C ALA A 365 10.63 -10.88 0.39
N TRP A 366 11.68 -11.56 -0.06
CA TRP A 366 11.59 -12.57 -1.09
C TRP A 366 12.55 -13.71 -0.81
N GLY A 367 12.34 -14.84 -1.46
CA GLY A 367 13.18 -16.02 -1.30
C GLY A 367 12.71 -17.18 -2.16
N ARG A 368 13.64 -18.08 -2.49
CA ARG A 368 13.33 -19.30 -3.22
C ARG A 368 13.21 -20.50 -2.28
N LEU A 369 12.23 -21.33 -2.52
CA LEU A 369 12.10 -22.63 -1.87
C LEU A 369 13.27 -23.53 -2.27
N LYS A 370 13.75 -24.36 -1.35
CA LYS A 370 14.76 -25.39 -1.65
C LYS A 370 14.21 -26.35 -2.72
N PRO A 371 15.02 -26.80 -3.70
CA PRO A 371 14.62 -27.89 -4.59
C PRO A 371 14.39 -29.18 -3.79
N LEU A 372 13.58 -30.09 -4.33
CA LEU A 372 13.48 -31.45 -3.79
C LEU A 372 14.87 -32.09 -3.81
N THR A 373 15.41 -32.42 -2.63
CA THR A 373 16.56 -33.30 -2.54
C THR A 373 16.14 -34.67 -3.04
N SER A 374 16.90 -35.27 -3.95
CA SER A 374 16.57 -36.48 -4.74
C SER A 374 16.37 -37.79 -3.95
N ASN A 375 16.03 -37.74 -2.66
CA ASN A 375 15.84 -38.90 -1.79
C ASN A 375 14.47 -38.86 -1.07
N SER A 376 13.38 -39.08 -1.81
CA SER A 376 12.17 -39.79 -1.34
C SER A 376 11.20 -40.02 -2.51
N PRO A 377 10.38 -41.10 -2.47
CA PRO A 377 9.67 -41.59 -3.64
C PRO A 377 8.48 -40.69 -3.98
N ALA A 378 8.27 -40.48 -5.28
CA ALA A 378 7.17 -39.71 -5.83
C ALA A 378 5.81 -40.19 -5.29
N SER A 379 5.14 -39.33 -4.51
CA SER A 379 3.71 -39.46 -4.24
C SER A 379 2.95 -38.90 -5.43
N THR A 380 2.35 -39.78 -6.24
CA THR A 380 1.37 -39.42 -7.26
C THR A 380 0.13 -38.83 -6.61
N SER A 381 -0.05 -37.52 -6.71
CA SER A 381 -1.33 -36.85 -6.43
C SER A 381 -2.21 -36.89 -7.67
N SER A 382 -3.29 -37.66 -7.60
CA SER A 382 -4.35 -37.71 -8.61
C SER A 382 -5.13 -36.39 -8.65
N ILE A 383 -5.12 -35.73 -9.81
CA ILE A 383 -5.99 -34.59 -10.10
C ILE A 383 -7.39 -35.12 -10.38
N THR A 384 -8.33 -34.86 -9.47
CA THR A 384 -9.77 -34.94 -9.78
C THR A 384 -10.19 -33.63 -10.44
N GLN A 385 -10.45 -33.69 -11.75
CA GLN A 385 -11.14 -32.64 -12.48
C GLN A 385 -12.62 -32.69 -12.12
N GLU A 386 -13.13 -31.66 -11.44
CA GLU A 386 -14.55 -31.36 -11.44
C GLU A 386 -14.85 -30.30 -12.51
N ASN A 387 -15.61 -30.73 -13.52
CA ASN A 387 -16.13 -29.89 -14.59
C ASN A 387 -17.32 -29.07 -14.08
N GLY A 388 -17.09 -27.80 -13.78
CA GLY A 388 -18.13 -26.77 -13.67
C GLY A 388 -17.98 -25.79 -14.84
N GLN A 389 -18.62 -26.09 -15.97
CA GLN A 389 -18.70 -25.17 -17.11
C GLN A 389 -19.59 -23.98 -16.77
N ASN A 390 -19.03 -22.77 -16.83
CA ASN A 390 -19.73 -21.58 -17.31
C ASN A 390 -18.71 -20.68 -18.02
N HIS A 391 -18.61 -20.87 -19.34
CA HIS A 391 -17.82 -20.02 -20.21
C HIS A 391 -18.59 -18.72 -20.49
N VAL A 392 -18.02 -17.58 -20.14
CA VAL A 392 -18.31 -16.32 -20.82
C VAL A 392 -17.02 -15.87 -21.50
N LYS A 393 -17.02 -15.90 -22.84
CA LYS A 393 -15.99 -15.22 -23.64
C LYS A 393 -16.44 -13.78 -23.88
N PRO A 394 -15.49 -12.84 -23.93
CA PRO A 394 -15.41 -12.04 -25.15
C PRO A 394 -13.97 -11.95 -25.68
N ASN A 395 -13.81 -12.23 -26.97
CA ASN A 395 -12.65 -11.81 -27.74
C ASN A 395 -12.68 -10.28 -27.87
N MET A 396 -11.72 -9.58 -27.29
CA MET A 396 -11.35 -8.25 -27.76
C MET A 396 -9.83 -8.08 -27.75
N VAL A 397 -9.29 -7.69 -28.90
CA VAL A 397 -7.87 -7.35 -29.09
C VAL A 397 -7.61 -6.01 -28.39
N PRO A 398 -6.56 -5.87 -27.55
CA PRO A 398 -6.30 -4.64 -26.80
C PRO A 398 -6.16 -3.42 -27.72
N LYS A 399 -6.86 -2.33 -27.39
CA LYS A 399 -6.76 -1.06 -28.15
C LYS A 399 -5.35 -0.48 -28.00
N LYS A 400 -4.75 -0.12 -29.14
CA LYS A 400 -3.37 0.38 -29.32
C LYS A 400 -2.97 1.55 -28.39
N GLN A 401 -3.94 2.33 -27.91
CA GLN A 401 -3.74 3.48 -27.03
C GLN A 401 -3.38 3.10 -25.58
N HIS A 402 -3.92 2.00 -25.05
CA HIS A 402 -3.62 1.59 -23.67
C HIS A 402 -2.20 1.03 -23.54
N MET A 403 -1.76 0.23 -24.53
CA MET A 403 -0.37 -0.21 -24.65
C MET A 403 0.61 0.98 -24.81
N ALA A 404 0.19 2.05 -25.48
CA ALA A 404 1.00 3.26 -25.63
C ALA A 404 1.13 4.05 -24.32
N ALA A 405 0.06 4.14 -23.50
CA ALA A 405 0.09 4.77 -22.18
C ALA A 405 1.00 4.00 -21.21
N GLN A 406 0.91 2.67 -21.18
CA GLN A 406 1.81 1.82 -20.39
C GLN A 406 3.27 1.91 -20.86
N ALA A 407 3.51 1.94 -22.18
CA ALA A 407 4.86 2.13 -22.72
C ALA A 407 5.44 3.52 -22.39
N ALA A 408 4.63 4.58 -22.46
CA ALA A 408 5.03 5.94 -22.08
C ALA A 408 5.32 6.05 -20.57
N LEU A 409 4.54 5.37 -19.73
CA LEU A 409 4.82 5.26 -18.30
C LEU A 409 6.16 4.54 -18.08
N ARG A 410 6.40 3.40 -18.73
CA ARG A 410 7.67 2.64 -18.71
C ARG A 410 8.87 3.49 -19.15
N GLU A 411 8.70 4.41 -20.09
CA GLU A 411 9.75 5.31 -20.57
C GLU A 411 10.03 6.48 -19.61
N LYS A 412 8.99 7.04 -18.99
CA LYS A 412 9.13 8.02 -17.88
C LYS A 412 9.81 7.38 -16.67
N VAL A 413 9.48 6.12 -16.36
CA VAL A 413 10.06 5.30 -15.29
C VAL A 413 11.58 5.10 -15.48
N ARG A 414 12.08 4.90 -16.71
CA ARG A 414 13.53 4.68 -16.96
C ARG A 414 14.42 5.84 -16.50
N HIS A 415 13.88 7.04 -16.41
CA HIS A 415 14.59 8.24 -15.97
C HIS A 415 14.43 8.48 -14.45
N PHE A 416 13.58 7.71 -13.78
CA PHE A 416 13.38 7.73 -12.34
C PHE A 416 14.50 6.95 -11.66
N LYS A 417 15.62 7.63 -11.37
CA LYS A 417 16.67 7.07 -10.51
C LYS A 417 16.11 7.04 -9.09
N ILE A 418 15.87 5.85 -8.54
CA ILE A 418 15.48 5.70 -7.13
C ILE A 418 16.70 5.30 -6.33
N PRO A 419 17.44 6.25 -5.72
CA PRO A 419 18.47 5.93 -4.74
C PRO A 419 17.86 5.57 -3.36
N HIS A 420 16.69 4.94 -3.33
CA HIS A 420 15.85 4.80 -2.13
C HIS A 420 15.30 3.38 -1.90
N CYS A 421 15.87 2.37 -2.56
CA CYS A 421 15.65 0.98 -2.19
C CYS A 421 16.89 0.44 -1.46
N HIS A 422 16.70 -0.02 -0.22
CA HIS A 422 17.79 -0.57 0.61
C HIS A 422 17.57 -2.06 0.79
N VAL A 423 18.37 -2.87 0.08
CA VAL A 423 18.37 -4.34 0.19
C VAL A 423 19.29 -4.77 1.32
N ARG A 424 18.86 -5.78 2.08
CA ARG A 424 19.60 -6.31 3.23
C ARG A 424 19.70 -7.83 3.15
N ASN A 425 20.87 -8.34 3.55
CA ASN A 425 21.03 -9.74 3.93
C ASN A 425 20.55 -9.97 5.37
N ARG A 426 20.62 -11.21 5.85
CA ARG A 426 20.17 -11.60 7.19
C ARG A 426 20.78 -10.76 8.31
N GLU A 427 22.10 -10.60 8.34
CA GLU A 427 22.80 -9.86 9.40
C GLU A 427 22.40 -8.38 9.42
N GLN A 428 22.37 -7.76 8.23
CA GLN A 428 21.94 -6.37 8.05
C GLN A 428 20.48 -6.17 8.45
N SER A 429 19.60 -7.13 8.14
CA SER A 429 18.18 -7.06 8.50
C SER A 429 17.99 -7.16 10.02
N LEU A 430 18.72 -8.05 10.69
CA LEU A 430 18.67 -8.18 12.15
C LEU A 430 19.23 -6.94 12.87
N ALA A 431 20.28 -6.32 12.33
CA ALA A 431 20.78 -5.04 12.83
C ALA A 431 19.72 -3.93 12.67
N TYR A 432 19.13 -3.83 11.49
CA TYR A 432 18.07 -2.85 11.19
C TYR A 432 16.85 -2.97 12.12
N ILE A 433 16.40 -4.19 12.43
CA ILE A 433 15.30 -4.41 13.37
C ILE A 433 15.64 -3.83 14.75
N LYS A 434 16.85 -4.10 15.27
CA LYS A 434 17.27 -3.65 16.61
C LYS A 434 17.36 -2.12 16.71
N GLU A 435 17.74 -1.46 15.62
CA GLU A 435 17.83 0.00 15.59
C GLU A 435 16.45 0.67 15.60
N ARG A 436 15.44 0.08 14.94
CA ARG A 436 14.10 0.66 14.84
C ARG A 436 13.19 0.45 16.05
N THR A 437 13.52 -0.45 16.97
CA THR A 437 12.64 -0.77 18.11
C THR A 437 12.60 0.27 19.23
N ASN A 438 13.42 1.33 19.17
CA ASN A 438 13.63 2.25 20.30
C ASN A 438 12.94 3.62 20.16
N CYS A 439 11.99 3.79 19.22
CA CYS A 439 11.27 5.05 19.05
C CYS A 439 9.89 5.01 19.73
N SER A 440 9.57 6.01 20.57
CA SER A 440 8.30 6.10 21.30
C SER A 440 7.07 6.31 20.42
N PHE A 441 7.24 6.77 19.18
CA PHE A 441 6.17 7.03 18.24
C PHE A 441 5.94 5.88 17.24
N SER A 442 6.75 4.82 17.32
CA SER A 442 6.60 3.68 16.41
C SER A 442 5.35 2.87 16.72
N THR A 443 4.58 2.52 15.69
CA THR A 443 3.48 1.57 15.81
C THR A 443 3.96 0.11 15.91
N ARG A 444 5.24 -0.15 15.64
CA ARG A 444 5.80 -1.51 15.69
C ARG A 444 5.71 -2.05 17.10
N GLY A 445 5.10 -3.22 17.25
CA GLY A 445 4.99 -3.87 18.57
C GLY A 445 3.86 -3.33 19.45
N GLN A 446 3.08 -2.37 18.96
CA GLN A 446 1.92 -1.83 19.66
C GLN A 446 0.67 -2.61 19.20
N PHE A 447 0.35 -3.68 19.92
CA PHE A 447 -0.75 -4.60 19.65
C PHE A 447 -1.83 -4.55 20.72
#